data_AF-A0A3B9YVG5-F1
#
_entry.id   AF-A0A3B9YVG5-F1
#
_cell.length_a   1.000
_cell.length_b   1.000
_cell.length_c   1.000
_cell.angle_alpha   90.00
_cell.angle_beta   90.00
_cell.angle_gamma   90.00
#
_symmetry.space_group_name_H-M   'P 1'
#
loop_
_entity.id
_entity.type
_entity.pdbx_description
1 polymer ?
#
loop_
_entity_poly.entity_id
_entity_poly.type
_entity_poly.pdbx_seq_one_letter_code
_entity_poly.pdbx_strand_id
1 'polypeptide(L)'
;GNCVIEQSGHGTVTIGAIEKYLTETAWANGWVKPLQIGRPSGQSVGIIGAGPAGLAAAEALRIAGHHVDVYDRYDRPGGLLIYG
;
A
#
# COMPACT_ATOMS: atom_id res chain seq x y z
N GLY A 1 -10.62 15.99 6.79
CA GLY A 1 -11.34 17.16 6.27
C GLY A 1 -10.66 18.47 6.62
N ASN A 2 -9.36 18.61 6.36
CA ASN A 2 -8.60 19.85 6.64
C ASN A 2 -8.23 20.58 5.33
N CYS A 3 -9.05 20.42 4.30
CA CYS A 3 -8.81 21.05 3.01
C CYS A 3 -8.96 22.57 3.16
N VAL A 4 -7.96 23.35 2.75
CA VAL A 4 -7.96 24.81 2.97
C VAL A 4 -9.07 25.54 2.21
N ILE A 5 -9.51 25.01 1.06
CA ILE A 5 -10.61 25.62 0.30
C ILE A 5 -11.98 25.40 0.94
N GLU A 6 -12.11 24.38 1.81
CA GLU A 6 -13.31 24.19 2.62
C GLU A 6 -13.46 25.31 3.64
N GLN A 7 -12.34 25.69 4.28
CA GLN A 7 -12.31 26.83 5.20
C GLN A 7 -12.66 28.15 4.50
N SER A 8 -12.52 28.20 3.17
CA SER A 8 -12.86 29.35 2.33
C SER A 8 -14.28 29.29 1.74
N GLY A 9 -15.09 28.29 2.11
CA GLY A 9 -16.50 28.16 1.71
C GLY A 9 -16.76 27.54 0.33
N HIS A 10 -15.74 26.98 -0.33
CA HIS A 10 -15.86 26.44 -1.69
C HIS A 10 -16.21 24.94 -1.75
N GLY A 11 -16.34 24.26 -0.61
CA GLY A 11 -16.44 22.81 -0.57
C GLY A 11 -15.07 22.12 -0.52
N THR A 12 -15.01 20.92 0.04
CA THR A 12 -13.78 20.11 0.08
C THR A 12 -13.44 19.53 -1.29
N VAL A 13 -12.16 19.49 -1.65
CA VAL A 13 -11.69 18.68 -2.78
C VAL A 13 -11.90 17.19 -2.44
N THR A 14 -12.46 16.43 -3.39
CA THR A 14 -12.62 14.98 -3.30
C THR A 14 -11.29 14.25 -3.57
N ILE A 15 -10.26 14.53 -2.76
CA ILE A 15 -8.89 14.02 -2.96
C ILE A 15 -8.86 12.50 -3.12
N GLY A 16 -9.56 11.76 -2.25
CA GLY A 16 -9.61 10.30 -2.33
C GLY A 16 -10.26 9.77 -3.61
N ALA A 17 -11.25 10.48 -4.17
CA ALA A 17 -11.87 10.07 -5.44
C ALA A 17 -10.90 10.29 -6.61
N ILE A 18 -10.13 11.38 -6.59
CA ILE A 18 -9.09 11.66 -7.58
C ILE A 18 -7.96 10.62 -7.48
N GLU A 19 -7.49 10.32 -6.27
CA GLU A 19 -6.47 9.29 -6.01
C GLU A 19 -6.91 7.91 -6.51
N LYS A 20 -8.17 7.54 -6.24
CA LYS A 20 -8.78 6.31 -6.76
C LYS A 20 -8.77 6.29 -8.29
N TYR A 21 -9.28 7.34 -8.94
CA TYR A 21 -9.35 7.43 -10.40
C TYR A 21 -7.98 7.27 -11.06
N LEU A 22 -6.97 7.97 -10.54
CA LEU A 22 -5.60 7.87 -11.05
C LEU A 22 -5.02 6.46 -10.87
N THR A 23 -5.23 5.85 -9.70
CA THR A 23 -4.71 4.51 -9.40
C THR A 23 -5.37 3.44 -10.27
N GLU A 24 -6.70 3.50 -10.44
CA GLU A 24 -7.43 2.57 -11.31
C GLU A 24 -7.01 2.72 -12.77
N THR A 25 -6.84 3.96 -13.25
CA THR A 25 -6.34 4.24 -14.60
C THR A 25 -4.93 3.69 -14.79
N ALA A 26 -4.04 3.91 -13.83
CA ALA A 26 -2.67 3.41 -13.89
C ALA A 26 -2.62 1.87 -13.91
N TRP A 27 -3.48 1.21 -13.13
CA TRP A 27 -3.60 -0.25 -13.13
C TRP A 27 -4.13 -0.78 -14.45
N ALA A 28 -5.24 -0.22 -14.96
CA ALA A 28 -5.87 -0.65 -16.20
C ALA A 28 -4.96 -0.48 -17.43
N ASN A 29 -4.11 0.54 -17.44
CA ASN A 29 -3.14 0.78 -18.51
C ASN A 29 -1.78 0.08 -18.28
N GLY A 30 -1.62 -0.68 -17.21
CA GLY A 30 -0.37 -1.39 -16.91
C GLY A 30 0.81 -0.46 -16.58
N TRP A 31 0.55 0.75 -16.08
CA TRP A 31 1.60 1.71 -15.71
C TRP A 31 2.28 1.39 -14.38
N VAL A 32 1.65 0.53 -13.57
CA VAL A 32 2.21 0.06 -12.29
C VAL A 32 3.41 -0.84 -12.57
N LYS A 33 4.58 -0.44 -12.08
CA LYS A 33 5.83 -1.16 -12.28
C LYS A 33 6.13 -2.08 -11.09
N PRO A 34 6.82 -3.20 -11.32
CA PRO A 34 7.34 -4.03 -10.24
C PRO A 34 8.27 -3.25 -9.31
N LEU A 35 8.34 -3.70 -8.06
CA LEU A 35 9.23 -3.15 -7.03
C LEU A 35 10.69 -3.22 -7.49
N GLN A 36 11.40 -2.11 -7.33
CA GLN A 36 12.85 -2.05 -7.48
C GLN A 36 13.49 -2.41 -6.14
N ILE A 37 14.11 -3.59 -6.09
CA ILE A 37 14.73 -4.12 -4.88
C ILE A 37 16.14 -3.52 -4.72
N GLY A 38 16.44 -3.00 -3.53
CA GLY A 38 17.76 -2.52 -3.17
C GLY A 38 18.83 -3.62 -3.07
N ARG A 39 20.05 -3.24 -2.70
CA ARG A 39 21.14 -4.22 -2.49
C ARG A 39 20.76 -5.20 -1.37
N PRO A 40 21.04 -6.51 -1.52
CA PRO A 40 20.73 -7.48 -0.47
C PRO A 40 21.36 -7.08 0.86
N SER A 41 20.54 -6.99 1.91
CA SER A 41 21.02 -6.67 3.26
C SER A 41 21.62 -7.88 3.98
N GLY A 42 21.38 -9.10 3.47
CA GLY A 42 21.81 -10.35 4.11
C GLY A 42 20.97 -10.75 5.34
N GLN A 43 19.88 -10.02 5.61
CA GLN A 43 19.00 -10.26 6.75
C GLN A 43 17.62 -10.74 6.30
N SER A 44 17.02 -11.62 7.10
CA SER A 44 15.64 -12.08 6.95
C SER A 44 14.72 -11.45 8.01
N VAL A 45 13.49 -11.13 7.60
CA VAL A 45 12.45 -10.54 8.45
C VAL A 45 11.15 -11.31 8.27
N GLY A 46 10.57 -11.76 9.38
CA GLY A 46 9.23 -12.36 9.41
C GLY A 46 8.18 -11.33 9.84
N ILE A 47 7.06 -11.26 9.11
CA ILE A 47 5.92 -10.39 9.42
C ILE A 47 4.70 -11.27 9.71
N ILE A 48 4.04 -11.06 10.85
CA ILE A 48 2.81 -11.77 11.23
C ILE A 48 1.59 -10.91 10.90
N GLY A 49 0.75 -11.42 10.00
CA GLY A 49 -0.46 -10.77 9.48
C GLY A 49 -0.24 -10.07 8.13
N ALA A 50 -1.00 -10.46 7.12
CA ALA A 50 -1.05 -9.90 5.78
C ALA A 50 -2.13 -8.83 5.62
N GLY A 51 -2.40 -8.07 6.69
CA GLY A 51 -3.25 -6.87 6.61
C GLY A 51 -2.51 -5.66 6.02
N PRO A 52 -3.17 -4.48 5.93
CA PRO A 52 -2.58 -3.28 5.34
C PRO A 52 -1.23 -2.88 5.96
N ALA A 53 -1.13 -2.95 7.29
CA ALA A 53 0.10 -2.64 8.01
C ALA A 53 1.25 -3.61 7.67
N GLY A 54 0.96 -4.91 7.64
CA GLY A 54 1.96 -5.94 7.35
C GLY A 54 2.46 -5.87 5.91
N LEU A 55 1.55 -5.68 4.94
CA LEU A 55 1.91 -5.57 3.53
C LEU A 55 2.70 -4.28 3.22
N ALA A 56 2.32 -3.14 3.81
CA ALA A 56 3.08 -1.90 3.67
C ALA A 56 4.50 -2.02 4.25
N ALA A 57 4.64 -2.65 5.43
CA ALA A 57 5.94 -2.91 6.02
C ALA A 57 6.78 -3.88 5.15
N ALA A 58 6.14 -4.93 4.60
CA ALA A 58 6.80 -5.89 3.74
C ALA A 58 7.37 -5.23 2.47
N GLU A 59 6.59 -4.35 1.83
CA GLU A 59 7.03 -3.59 0.66
C GLU A 59 8.25 -2.72 0.98
N ALA A 60 8.18 -1.92 2.05
CA ALA A 60 9.29 -1.03 2.44
C ALA A 60 10.57 -1.80 2.76
N LEU A 61 10.48 -2.90 3.50
CA LEU A 61 11.62 -3.74 3.84
C LEU A 61 12.19 -4.48 2.61
N ARG A 62 11.31 -4.89 1.68
CA ARG A 62 11.75 -5.52 0.44
C ARG A 62 12.52 -4.53 -0.45
N ILE A 63 12.04 -3.29 -0.57
CA ILE A 63 12.76 -2.20 -1.26
C ILE A 63 14.12 -1.96 -0.60
N ALA A 64 14.19 -1.98 0.73
CA ALA A 64 15.45 -1.85 1.47
C ALA A 64 16.42 -3.04 1.31
N GLY A 65 16.01 -4.11 0.63
CA GLY A 65 16.86 -5.25 0.28
C GLY A 65 16.85 -6.41 1.27
N HIS A 66 15.93 -6.42 2.24
CA HIS A 66 15.72 -7.54 3.14
C HIS A 66 15.00 -8.72 2.45
N HIS A 67 15.25 -9.94 2.93
CA HIS A 67 14.39 -11.08 2.65
C HIS A 67 13.19 -11.00 3.60
N VAL A 68 11.97 -11.04 3.06
CA VAL A 68 10.75 -10.83 3.84
C VAL A 68 9.79 -11.99 3.61
N ASP A 69 9.34 -12.60 4.72
CA ASP A 69 8.32 -13.64 4.72
C ASP A 69 7.11 -13.14 5.52
N VAL A 70 5.92 -13.21 4.91
CA VAL A 70 4.66 -12.80 5.54
C VAL A 70 3.84 -14.04 5.89
N TYR A 71 3.46 -14.16 7.16
CA TYR A 71 2.66 -15.26 7.68
C TYR A 71 1.26 -14.78 8.02
N ASP A 72 0.24 -15.31 7.36
CA ASP A 72 -1.15 -15.04 7.70
C ASP A 72 -1.85 -16.29 8.24
N ARG A 73 -2.89 -16.08 9.02
CA ARG A 73 -3.74 -17.15 9.58
C ARG A 73 -4.79 -17.62 8.57
N TYR A 74 -5.27 -16.71 7.73
CA TYR A 74 -6.37 -16.94 6.80
C TYR A 74 -5.84 -17.32 5.40
N ASP A 75 -6.74 -17.81 4.57
CA ASP A 75 -6.45 -18.30 3.22
C ASP A 75 -6.15 -17.18 2.20
N ARG A 76 -6.68 -15.97 2.41
CA ARG A 76 -6.46 -14.82 1.52
C ARG A 76 -5.75 -13.67 2.24
N PRO A 77 -4.69 -13.09 1.64
CA PRO A 77 -4.04 -11.91 2.20
C PRO A 77 -4.92 -10.67 2.03
N GLY A 78 -4.78 -9.69 2.93
CA GLY A 78 -5.48 -8.41 2.90
C GLY A 78 -6.18 -8.03 4.21
N GLY A 79 -6.32 -8.98 5.15
CA GLY A 79 -6.93 -8.74 6.46
C GLY A 79 -8.36 -8.20 6.34
N LEU A 80 -8.68 -7.14 7.08
CA LEU A 80 -10.01 -6.51 7.06
C LEU A 80 -10.39 -5.88 5.71
N LEU A 81 -9.44 -5.67 4.79
CA LEU A 81 -9.78 -5.23 3.42
C LEU A 81 -10.47 -6.33 2.60
N ILE A 82 -10.31 -7.61 3.00
CA ILE A 82 -10.90 -8.76 2.31
C ILE A 82 -12.04 -9.39 3.11
N TYR A 83 -11.90 -9.46 4.44
CA TYR A 83 -12.86 -10.15 5.31
C TYR A 83 -13.72 -9.20 6.17
N GLY A 84 -13.59 -7.88 5.99
CA GLY A 84 -14.38 -6.87 6.70
C GLY A 84 -15.82 -6.77 6.22
#